data_AF-A0A7X7A3C3-F1
#
_entry.id   AF-A0A7X7A3C3-F1
#
_cell.length_a   1.000
_cell.length_b   1.000
_cell.length_c   1.000
_cell.angle_alpha   90.00
_cell.angle_beta   90.00
_cell.angle_gamma   90.00
#
_symmetry.space_group_name_H-M   'P 1'
#
loop_
_entity.id
_entity.type
_entity.pdbx_description
1 polymer ?
#
loop_
_entity_poly.entity_id
_entity_poly.type
_entity_poly.pdbx_seq_one_letter_code
_entity_poly.pdbx_strand_id
1 'polypeptide(L)' 'LDFRSLETNFEVNAFVYDKAFSIRLEKLFKLDLQNSMEVKIEEWKKRKWNHKVRESLAHLVSPLL' A
#
# COMPACT_ATOMS: atom_id res chain seq x y z
N LEU A 1 4.98 3.46 -1.17
CA LEU A 1 5.08 4.85 -0.65
C LEU A 1 4.64 5.75 -1.78
N ASP A 2 3.67 6.63 -1.51
CA ASP A 2 3.18 7.58 -2.48
C ASP A 2 3.92 8.91 -2.29
N PHE A 3 4.20 9.63 -3.38
CA PHE A 3 4.95 10.91 -3.31
C PHE A 3 4.25 11.91 -2.39
N ARG A 4 2.92 11.96 -2.48
CA ARG A 4 2.10 12.84 -1.67
C ARG A 4 2.15 12.50 -0.19
N SER A 5 2.16 11.22 0.17
CA SER A 5 2.24 10.81 1.56
C SER A 5 3.56 11.27 2.19
N LEU A 6 4.66 11.23 1.44
CA LEU A 6 5.96 11.73 1.88
C LEU A 6 6.05 13.26 1.96
N GLU A 7 5.38 13.98 1.06
CA GLU A 7 5.44 15.46 1.00
C GLU A 7 4.50 16.13 2.02
N THR A 8 3.30 15.58 2.22
CA THR A 8 2.24 16.20 3.03
C THR A 8 1.98 15.54 4.37
N ASN A 9 2.23 14.23 4.50
CA ASN A 9 2.11 13.60 5.81
C ASN A 9 3.46 13.72 6.52
N PHE A 10 3.44 14.11 7.80
CA PHE A 10 4.62 14.06 8.66
C PHE A 10 4.94 12.59 9.01
N GLU A 11 5.44 11.85 8.03
CA GLU A 11 5.84 10.46 8.20
C GLU A 11 7.21 10.40 8.89
N VAL A 12 7.34 9.48 9.85
CA VAL A 12 8.61 9.17 10.50
C VAL A 12 8.84 7.67 10.43
N ASN A 13 10.08 7.27 10.19
CA ASN A 13 10.49 5.88 10.22
C ASN A 13 10.95 5.51 11.62
N ALA A 14 10.42 4.43 12.17
CA ALA A 14 10.84 3.86 13.45
C ALA A 14 11.43 2.48 13.23
N PHE A 15 12.64 2.25 13.74
CA PHE A 15 13.28 0.93 13.72
C PHE A 15 13.22 0.33 15.11
N VAL A 16 12.67 -0.89 15.22
CA VAL A 16 12.53 -1.61 16.49
C VAL A 16 13.41 -2.85 16.46
N TYR A 17 14.36 -2.95 17.38
CA TYR A 17 15.33 -4.04 17.46
C TYR A 17 15.02 -5.06 18.56
N ASP A 18 13.85 -4.95 19.22
CA ASP A 18 13.43 -5.93 20.22
C ASP A 18 13.04 -7.26 19.57
N LYS A 19 13.67 -8.35 20.03
CA LYS A 19 13.49 -9.69 19.44
C LYS A 19 12.07 -10.21 19.61
N ALA A 20 11.48 -10.05 20.80
CA ALA A 20 10.14 -10.57 21.08
C ALA A 20 9.07 -9.83 20.26
N PHE A 21 9.21 -8.51 20.16
CA PHE A 21 8.38 -7.65 19.32
C PHE A 21 8.47 -8.03 17.85
N SER A 22 9.68 -8.20 17.31
CA SER A 22 9.89 -8.57 15.91
C SER A 22 9.27 -9.93 15.56
N ILE A 23 9.40 -10.93 16.43
CA ILE A 23 8.75 -12.24 16.25
C ILE A 23 7.22 -12.10 16.23
N ARG A 24 6.66 -11.22 17.07
CA ARG A 24 5.22 -10.97 17.09
C ARG A 24 4.75 -10.33 15.78
N LEU A 25 5.46 -9.31 15.29
CA LEU A 25 5.14 -8.67 14.01
C LEU A 25 5.24 -9.64 12.84
N GLU A 26 6.26 -10.50 12.81
CA GLU A 26 6.41 -11.50 11.75
C GLU A 26 5.21 -12.46 11.70
N LYS A 27 4.70 -12.89 12.86
CA LYS A 27 3.50 -13.73 12.94
C LYS A 27 2.26 -13.01 12.39
N LEU A 28 2.08 -11.74 12.75
CA LEU A 28 0.97 -10.92 12.26
C LEU A 28 1.07 -10.73 10.74
N PHE A 29 2.26 -10.39 10.23
CA PHE A 29 2.50 -10.27 8.80
C PHE A 29 2.17 -11.57 8.03
N LYS A 30 2.55 -12.73 8.56
CA LYS A 30 2.22 -14.03 7.97
C LYS A 30 0.71 -14.32 8.00
N LEU A 31 0.00 -13.90 9.04
CA LEU A 31 -1.45 -14.03 9.13
C LEU A 31 -2.15 -13.13 8.10
N ASP A 32 -1.68 -11.89 7.94
CA ASP A 32 -2.20 -10.96 6.93
C ASP A 32 -1.96 -11.50 5.51
N LEU A 33 -0.80 -12.12 5.29
CA LEU A 33 -0.46 -12.73 4.00
C LEU A 33 -1.47 -13.81 3.59
N GLN A 34 -1.99 -14.61 4.54
CA GLN A 34 -3.01 -15.63 4.28
C GLN A 34 -4.34 -15.04 3.78
N ASN A 35 -4.61 -13.76 4.08
CA ASN A 35 -5.82 -13.05 3.66
C ASN A 35 -5.55 -12.06 2.51
N SER A 36 -4.39 -12.19 1.86
CA SER A 36 -3.98 -11.32 0.77
C SER A 36 -3.88 -12.08 -0.54
N MET A 37 -3.88 -11.34 -1.64
CA MET A 37 -3.67 -11.89 -2.98
C MET A 37 -2.44 -11.23 -3.60
N GLU A 38 -1.57 -12.06 -4.19
CA GLU A 38 -0.45 -11.56 -4.98
C GLU A 38 -0.98 -10.80 -6.22
N VAL A 39 -0.52 -9.57 -6.39
CA VAL A 39 -0.87 -8.76 -7.56
C VAL A 39 0.12 -9.04 -8.68
N LYS A 40 -0.31 -9.81 -9.68
CA LYS A 40 0.49 -10.10 -10.88
C LYS A 40 0.29 -9.05 -11.95
N ILE A 41 1.38 -8.59 -12.57
CA ILE A 41 1.34 -7.49 -13.55
C ILE A 41 0.53 -7.85 -14.79
N GLU A 42 0.59 -9.11 -15.24
CA GLU A 42 -0.13 -9.62 -16.40
C GLU A 42 -1.65 -9.59 -16.17
N GLU A 43 -2.09 -9.91 -14.95
CA GLU A 43 -3.48 -9.87 -14.53
C GLU A 43 -3.94 -8.43 -14.29
N TRP A 44 -3.10 -7.62 -13.65
CA TRP A 44 -3.37 -6.21 -13.37
C TRP A 44 -3.61 -5.37 -14.64
N LYS A 45 -2.92 -5.71 -15.74
CA LYS A 45 -3.12 -5.05 -17.04
C LYS A 45 -4.49 -5.33 -17.66
N LYS A 46 -5.08 -6.50 -17.37
CA LYS A 46 -6.37 -6.98 -17.91
C LYS A 46 -7.60 -6.42 -17.16
N ARG A 47 -7.40 -5.60 -16.12
CA ARG A 47 -8.49 -4.96 -15.36
C ARG A 47 -9.38 -4.09 -16.26
N LYS A 48 -10.68 -4.04 -15.94
CA LYS A 48 -11.69 -3.30 -16.73
C LYS A 48 -11.34 -1.81 -16.81
N TRP A 49 -11.61 -1.21 -17.97
CA TRP A 49 -11.28 0.19 -18.27
C TRP A 49 -11.93 1.20 -17.32
N ASN A 50 -13.12 0.89 -16.79
CA ASN A 50 -13.85 1.73 -15.85
C ASN A 50 -13.08 1.97 -14.53
N HIS A 51 -12.28 1.01 -14.06
CA HIS A 51 -11.40 1.20 -12.91
C HIS A 51 -10.32 2.24 -13.22
N LYS A 52 -9.70 2.16 -14.41
CA LYS A 52 -8.66 3.09 -14.85
C LYS A 52 -9.20 4.52 -14.97
N VAL A 53 -10.44 4.69 -15.44
CA VAL A 53 -11.08 6.02 -15.54
C VAL A 53 -11.36 6.60 -14.15
N ARG A 54 -11.88 5.79 -13.23
CA ARG A 54 -12.10 6.24 -11.84
C ARG A 54 -10.79 6.62 -11.15
N GLU A 55 -9.73 5.83 -11.34
CA GLU A 55 -8.37 6.13 -10.86
C GLU A 55 -7.86 7.46 -11.45
N SER A 56 -8.03 7.66 -12.76
CA SER A 56 -7.59 8.89 -13.43
C SER A 56 -8.35 10.13 -12.94
N LEU A 57 -9.66 10.05 -12.73
CA LEU A 57 -10.45 11.15 -12.16
C LEU A 57 -10.04 11.46 -10.71
N ALA A 58 -9.79 10.43 -9.90
CA ALA A 58 -9.28 10.59 -8.55
C ALA A 58 -7.90 11.25 -8.52
N HIS A 59 -7.02 10.91 -9.49
CA HIS A 59 -5.72 11.55 -9.64
C HIS A 59 -5.81 13.05 -9.97
N LEU A 60 -6.81 13.50 -10.73
CA LEU A 60 -6.98 14.92 -11.04
C LEU A 60 -7.33 15.76 -9.80
N VAL A 61 -8.11 15.20 -8.88
CA VAL A 61 -8.49 15.88 -7.62
C VAL A 61 -7.53 15.59 -6.47
N SER A 62 -6.61 14.63 -6.63
CA SER A 62 -5.61 14.28 -5.62
C SER A 62 -4.87 15.51 -5.08
N PRO A 63 -4.31 16.42 -5.89
CA PRO A 63 -3.55 17.56 -5.37
C PRO A 63 -4.37 18.56 -4.51
N LEU A 64 -5.70 18.49 -4.56
CA LEU A 64 -6.60 19.37 -3.81
C LEU A 64 -7.09 18.76 -2.49
N LEU A 65 -6.87 17.46 -2.31
CA LEU A 65 -7.13 16.75 -1.06
C LEU A 65 -5.88 16.83 -0.18
#